data_AF-A0A8D0DJC0-F1
#
_entry.id   AF-A0A8D0DJC0-F1
#
_cell.length_a   1.000
_cell.length_b   1.000
_cell.length_c   1.000
_cell.angle_alpha   90.00
_cell.angle_beta   90.00
_cell.angle_gamma   90.00
#
_symmetry.space_group_name_H-M   'P 1'
#
loop_
_entity.id
_entity.type
_entity.pdbx_description
1 polymer ?
#
loop_
_entity_poly.entity_id
_entity_poly.type
_entity_poly.pdbx_seq_one_letter_code
_entity_poly.pdbx_strand_id
1 'polypeptide(L)'
;MPMDSQPGVDADSYCDFMMQDRNMATSHHCKHLNTFVHADTSQIQAVCDQAGKPTTGDLRESDDGFPLTLCGLQRGSWAPNCRYSGSHSIERIIIACEGGFPVHLQTEVPNDI
;
A
#
# COMPACT_ATOMS: atom_id res chain seq x y z
N MET A 1 -11.24 23.79 -11.46
CA MET A 1 -12.60 23.65 -10.87
C MET A 1 -12.40 22.89 -9.58
N PRO A 2 -12.83 23.40 -8.42
CA PRO A 2 -12.53 22.79 -7.13
C PRO A 2 -13.38 21.52 -7.01
N MET A 3 -12.73 20.35 -6.99
CA MET A 3 -13.39 19.08 -6.71
C MET A 3 -13.55 18.98 -5.20
N ASP A 4 -14.78 19.24 -4.74
CA ASP A 4 -15.23 18.98 -3.38
C ASP A 4 -14.89 17.52 -3.04
N SER A 5 -13.83 17.35 -2.26
CA SER A 5 -13.17 16.07 -2.04
C SER A 5 -13.90 15.34 -0.91
N GLN A 6 -14.74 14.36 -1.24
CA GLN A 6 -15.16 13.33 -0.28
C GLN A 6 -14.07 12.25 -0.27
N PRO A 7 -13.21 12.21 0.77
CA PRO A 7 -11.98 11.42 0.77
C PRO A 7 -12.19 9.90 0.76
N GLY A 8 -13.43 9.40 0.95
CA GLY A 8 -13.74 7.97 0.93
C GLY A 8 -14.19 7.42 -0.42
N VAL A 9 -15.01 8.15 -1.19
CA VAL A 9 -15.57 7.64 -2.47
C VAL A 9 -14.49 7.61 -3.56
N ASP A 10 -13.58 8.58 -3.54
CA ASP A 10 -12.45 8.64 -4.46
C ASP A 10 -11.44 7.52 -4.17
N ALA A 11 -11.10 7.31 -2.89
CA ALA A 11 -10.18 6.27 -2.46
C ALA A 11 -10.69 4.85 -2.74
N ASP A 12 -11.98 4.58 -2.52
CA ASP A 12 -12.61 3.30 -2.84
C ASP A 12 -12.52 3.00 -4.35
N SER A 13 -12.87 3.98 -5.18
CA SER A 13 -12.83 3.83 -6.64
C SER A 13 -11.41 3.67 -7.16
N TYR A 14 -10.46 4.42 -6.58
CA TYR A 14 -9.04 4.27 -6.85
C TYR A 14 -8.57 2.85 -6.49
N CYS A 15 -8.95 2.32 -5.32
CA CYS A 15 -8.58 0.97 -4.90
C CYS A 15 -9.18 -0.11 -5.81
N ASP A 16 -10.46 -0.01 -6.16
CA ASP A 16 -11.10 -0.95 -7.08
C ASP A 16 -10.37 -1.01 -8.43
N PHE A 17 -10.01 0.16 -8.97
CA PHE A 17 -9.27 0.26 -10.22
C PHE A 17 -7.84 -0.28 -10.09
N MET A 18 -7.08 0.23 -9.12
CA MET A 18 -5.65 -0.08 -8.98
C MET A 18 -5.39 -1.52 -8.58
N MET A 19 -6.27 -2.13 -7.78
CA MET A 19 -6.14 -3.55 -7.44
C MET A 19 -6.31 -4.43 -8.68
N GLN A 20 -7.18 -4.06 -9.62
CA GLN A 20 -7.35 -4.76 -10.89
C GLN A 20 -6.18 -4.51 -11.84
N ASP A 21 -5.80 -3.24 -12.05
CA ASP A 21 -4.69 -2.82 -12.92
C ASP A 21 -3.37 -3.52 -12.56
N ARG A 22 -3.16 -3.76 -11.26
CA ARG A 22 -1.96 -4.42 -10.72
C ARG A 22 -2.11 -5.91 -10.50
N ASN A 23 -3.15 -6.54 -11.05
CA ASN A 23 -3.41 -7.99 -10.96
C ASN A 23 -3.52 -8.53 -9.52
N MET A 24 -3.94 -7.69 -8.57
CA MET A 24 -4.21 -8.07 -7.19
C MET A 24 -5.68 -8.43 -6.97
N ALA A 25 -6.56 -7.97 -7.85
CA ALA A 25 -7.95 -8.38 -7.98
C ALA A 25 -8.14 -9.05 -9.33
N THR A 26 -8.47 -10.33 -9.32
CA THR A 26 -8.63 -11.16 -10.52
C THR A 26 -9.94 -11.94 -10.44
N SER A 27 -10.32 -12.61 -11.53
CA SER A 27 -11.51 -13.49 -11.56
C SER A 27 -11.46 -14.65 -10.56
N HIS A 28 -10.29 -14.96 -10.01
CA HIS A 28 -10.07 -16.11 -9.12
C HIS A 28 -9.54 -15.74 -7.73
N HIS A 29 -9.08 -14.51 -7.53
CA HIS A 29 -8.44 -14.10 -6.29
C HIS A 29 -8.62 -12.60 -6.03
N CYS A 30 -8.95 -12.25 -4.79
CA CYS A 30 -8.90 -10.89 -4.28
C CYS A 30 -7.83 -10.83 -3.18
N LYS A 31 -6.76 -10.05 -3.40
CA LYS A 31 -5.79 -9.77 -2.34
C LYS A 31 -6.51 -9.02 -1.21
N HIS A 32 -6.31 -9.46 0.03
CA HIS A 32 -7.10 -8.96 1.17
C HIS A 32 -6.76 -7.52 1.55
N LEU A 33 -5.46 -7.19 1.58
CA LEU A 33 -4.96 -5.87 1.95
C LEU A 33 -3.79 -5.52 1.04
N ASN A 34 -3.75 -4.29 0.56
CA ASN A 34 -2.59 -3.75 -0.13
C ASN A 34 -2.40 -2.27 0.19
N THR A 35 -1.15 -1.83 0.24
CA THR A 35 -0.80 -0.41 0.40
C THR A 35 -0.11 0.08 -0.86
N PHE A 36 -0.57 1.20 -1.40
CA PHE A 36 0.09 1.94 -2.47
C PHE A 36 0.89 3.09 -1.88
N VAL A 37 2.18 3.15 -2.18
CA VAL A 37 3.06 4.25 -1.78
C VAL A 37 3.14 5.25 -2.94
N HIS A 38 2.84 6.52 -2.68
CA HIS A 38 2.87 7.58 -3.68
C HIS A 38 4.17 8.36 -3.59
N ALA A 39 5.21 7.83 -4.21
CA ALA A 39 6.53 8.45 -4.30
C ALA A 39 7.30 7.97 -5.52
N ASP A 40 8.36 8.68 -5.86
CA ASP A 40 9.27 8.23 -6.91
C ASP A 40 10.00 6.96 -6.49
N THR A 41 10.24 6.06 -7.45
CA THR A 41 10.92 4.78 -7.19
C THR A 41 12.29 4.97 -6.56
N SER A 42 13.01 6.04 -6.92
CA SER A 42 14.31 6.38 -6.33
C SER A 42 14.22 6.72 -4.83
N GLN A 43 13.12 7.36 -4.40
CA GLN A 43 12.89 7.68 -2.99
C GLN A 43 12.60 6.41 -2.18
N ILE A 44 11.81 5.50 -2.74
CA ILE A 44 11.53 4.21 -2.10
C ILE A 44 12.81 3.35 -2.05
N GLN A 45 13.59 3.33 -3.12
CA GLN A 45 14.86 2.61 -3.16
C GLN A 45 15.89 3.16 -2.16
N ALA A 46 15.91 4.48 -1.94
CA ALA A 46 16.79 5.11 -0.96
C ALA A 46 16.55 4.60 0.47
N VAL A 47 15.36 4.09 0.79
CA VAL A 47 15.06 3.46 2.09
C VAL A 47 15.90 2.21 2.31
N CYS A 48 16.32 1.53 1.23
CA CYS A 48 17.24 0.40 1.32
C CYS A 48 18.67 0.76 1.71
N ASP A 49 19.00 2.05 1.72
CA ASP A 49 20.34 2.56 2.04
C ASP A 49 20.29 3.71 3.06
N GLN A 50 20.57 4.96 2.64
CA GLN A 50 20.72 6.10 3.53
C GLN A 50 19.41 6.68 4.11
N ALA A 51 18.25 6.42 3.48
CA ALA A 51 16.97 7.01 3.88
C ALA A 51 16.10 6.05 4.70
N GLY A 52 16.69 4.95 5.21
CA GLY A 52 16.00 3.99 6.05
C GLY A 52 16.90 3.40 7.13
N LYS A 53 16.31 3.15 8.29
CA LYS A 53 16.98 2.57 9.46
C LYS A 53 16.72 1.06 9.50
N PRO A 54 17.75 0.23 9.71
CA PRO A 54 17.56 -1.20 9.94
C PRO A 54 16.64 -1.45 11.15
N THR A 55 15.71 -2.38 11.02
CA THR A 55 14.87 -2.83 12.13
C THR A 55 15.20 -4.27 12.50
N THR A 56 14.42 -5.23 12.00
CA THR A 56 14.59 -6.67 12.27
C THR A 56 14.89 -7.40 10.97
N GLY A 57 15.96 -8.20 10.95
CA GLY A 57 16.32 -8.97 9.76
C GLY A 57 16.74 -8.08 8.59
N ASP A 58 16.12 -8.30 7.43
CA ASP A 58 16.30 -7.53 6.19
C ASP A 58 15.34 -6.34 6.06
N LEU A 59 14.57 -6.05 7.10
CA LEU A 59 13.63 -4.93 7.14
C LEU A 59 14.33 -3.60 7.44
N ARG A 60 13.84 -2.56 6.78
CA ARG A 60 14.23 -1.17 6.98
C ARG A 60 13.01 -0.28 7.07
N GLU A 61 13.02 0.62 8.04
CA GLU A 61 11.99 1.63 8.25
C GLU A 61 12.42 2.97 7.66
N SER A 62 11.60 3.60 6.84
CA SER A 62 11.92 4.88 6.20
C SER A 62 12.07 6.02 7.18
N ASP A 63 13.02 6.92 6.95
CA ASP A 63 13.22 8.08 7.83
C ASP A 63 12.13 9.14 7.75
N ASP A 64 11.43 9.22 6.62
CA ASP A 64 10.31 10.12 6.41
C ASP A 64 9.01 9.35 6.17
N GLY A 65 7.88 10.05 6.38
CA GLY A 65 6.56 9.54 6.03
C GLY A 65 6.28 9.70 4.54
N PHE A 66 5.62 8.69 3.97
CA PHE A 66 5.18 8.69 2.58
C PHE A 66 3.66 8.84 2.51
N PRO A 67 3.11 9.51 1.48
CA PRO A 67 1.68 9.46 1.21
C PRO A 67 1.30 8.04 0.76
N LEU A 68 0.31 7.45 1.42
CA LEU A 68 -0.14 6.08 1.22
C LEU A 68 -1.62 6.05 0.85
N THR A 69 -2.01 5.02 0.10
CA THR A 69 -3.39 4.57 0.00
C THR A 69 -3.48 3.11 0.42
N LEU A 70 -4.19 2.85 1.52
CA LEU A 70 -4.53 1.50 1.99
C LEU A 70 -5.79 1.03 1.27
N CYS A 71 -5.74 -0.16 0.68
CA CYS A 71 -6.87 -0.80 0.01
C CYS A 71 -7.20 -2.11 0.74
N GLY A 72 -8.28 -2.08 1.52
CA GLY A 72 -8.78 -3.25 2.24
C GLY A 72 -9.98 -3.88 1.52
N LEU A 73 -9.97 -5.20 1.33
CA LEU A 73 -11.10 -5.92 0.74
C LEU A 73 -12.33 -5.76 1.64
N GLN A 74 -13.45 -5.33 1.05
CA GLN A 74 -14.69 -5.14 1.77
C GLN A 74 -15.20 -6.48 2.30
N ARG A 75 -15.80 -6.46 3.51
CA ARG A 75 -16.38 -7.65 4.13
C ARG A 75 -17.43 -8.28 3.21
N GLY A 76 -17.27 -9.56 2.88
CA GLY A 76 -18.19 -10.29 1.99
C GLY A 76 -17.92 -10.09 0.49
N SER A 77 -16.91 -9.32 0.10
CA SER A 77 -16.44 -9.28 -1.29
C SER A 77 -15.59 -10.51 -1.60
N TRP A 78 -15.76 -11.06 -2.80
CA TRP A 78 -15.05 -12.25 -3.27
C TRP A 78 -14.94 -12.25 -4.80
N ALA A 79 -13.98 -13.01 -5.33
CA ALA A 79 -13.74 -13.10 -6.76
C ALA A 79 -14.93 -13.76 -7.48
N PRO A 80 -15.45 -13.22 -8.59
CA PRO A 80 -14.74 -12.31 -9.50
C PRO A 80 -14.95 -10.82 -9.22
N ASN A 81 -15.82 -10.46 -8.28
CA ASN A 81 -16.23 -9.07 -8.04
C ASN A 81 -15.58 -8.53 -6.75
N CYS A 82 -14.27 -8.32 -6.82
CA CYS A 82 -13.51 -7.71 -5.72
C CYS A 82 -13.89 -6.23 -5.55
N ARG A 83 -14.23 -5.84 -4.33
CA ARG A 83 -14.59 -4.47 -3.93
C ARG A 83 -13.75 -4.08 -2.73
N TYR A 84 -13.17 -2.89 -2.78
CA TYR A 84 -12.20 -2.40 -1.82
C TYR A 84 -12.69 -1.14 -1.14
N SER A 85 -12.26 -0.96 0.11
CA SER A 85 -12.33 0.33 0.79
C SER A 85 -10.94 0.95 0.80
N GLY A 86 -10.87 2.21 0.42
CA GLY A 86 -9.65 3.00 0.37
C GLY A 86 -9.54 3.96 1.55
N SER A 87 -8.35 4.07 2.12
CA SER A 87 -8.02 5.13 3.08
C SER A 87 -6.68 5.77 2.72
N HIS A 88 -6.58 7.08 2.92
CA HIS A 88 -5.35 7.83 2.74
C HIS A 88 -4.65 8.03 4.08
N SER A 89 -3.34 7.87 4.10
CA SER A 89 -2.52 8.23 5.25
C SER A 89 -1.16 8.78 4.83
N ILE A 90 -0.44 9.38 5.76
CA ILE A 90 0.96 9.76 5.59
C ILE A 90 1.72 9.10 6.73
N GLU A 91 2.46 8.04 6.42
CA GLU A 91 3.09 7.19 7.42
C GLU A 91 4.47 6.72 6.96
N ARG A 92 5.33 6.36 7.91
CA ARG A 92 6.60 5.70 7.62
C ARG A 92 6.32 4.30 7.10
N ILE A 93 7.13 3.82 6.17
CA ILE A 93 7.00 2.48 5.61
C ILE A 93 8.09 1.57 6.15
N ILE A 94 7.78 0.29 6.27
CA ILE A 94 8.75 -0.76 6.56
C ILE A 94 8.85 -1.66 5.32
N ILE A 95 10.05 -1.78 4.76
CA ILE A 95 10.30 -2.59 3.57
C ILE A 95 11.40 -3.61 3.81
N ALA A 96 11.33 -4.76 3.17
CA ALA A 96 12.46 -5.67 3.05
C ALA A 96 13.30 -5.29 1.83
N CYS A 97 14.62 -5.38 1.96
CA CYS A 97 15.56 -5.01 0.91
C CYS A 97 16.49 -6.16 0.53
N GLU A 98 16.60 -6.44 -0.76
CA GLU A 98 17.54 -7.42 -1.33
C GLU A 98 18.39 -6.75 -2.41
N GLY A 99 19.72 -6.85 -2.29
CA GLY A 99 20.64 -6.25 -3.27
C GLY A 99 20.49 -4.72 -3.46
N GLY A 100 19.96 -4.01 -2.45
CA GLY A 100 19.69 -2.58 -2.53
C GLY A 100 18.37 -2.20 -3.19
N PHE A 101 17.46 -3.16 -3.38
CA PHE A 101 16.13 -2.95 -3.96
C PHE A 101 15.01 -3.39 -3.00
N PRO A 102 13.87 -2.66 -2.95
CA PRO A 102 12.73 -3.05 -2.15
C PRO A 102 12.07 -4.30 -2.76
N VAL A 103 11.92 -5.37 -1.97
CA VAL A 103 11.28 -6.63 -2.40
C VAL A 103 9.98 -6.93 -1.68
N HIS A 104 9.77 -6.34 -0.50
CA HIS A 104 8.54 -6.51 0.28
C HIS A 104 8.16 -5.20 0.97
N LEU A 105 6.86 -4.91 1.04
CA LEU A 105 6.31 -3.85 1.89
C LEU A 105 5.55 -4.52 3.02
N GLN A 106 5.96 -4.24 4.26
CA GLN A 106 5.27 -4.71 5.44
C GLN A 106 3.96 -3.94 5.60
N THR A 107 2.83 -4.58 5.29
CA THR A 107 1.50 -3.98 5.35
C THR A 107 0.70 -4.36 6.60
N GLU A 108 1.24 -5.24 7.45
CA GLU A 108 0.56 -5.68 8.66
C GLU A 108 0.75 -4.66 9.79
N VAL A 109 -0.33 -3.94 10.11
CA VAL A 109 -0.51 -3.31 11.42
C VAL A 109 -1.00 -4.42 12.36
N PRO A 110 -0.25 -4.82 13.39
CA PRO A 110 -0.76 -5.75 14.39
C PRO A 110 -1.76 -4.98 15.27
N ASN A 111 -3.04 -5.00 14.89
CA ASN A 111 -4.21 -5.03 15.78
C ASN A 111 -5.49 -4.89 14.97
N ASP A 112 -6.24 -5.99 14.82
CA ASP A 112 -7.68 -6.09 15.13
C ASP A 112 -8.22 -7.49 14.73
N ILE A 113 -7.77 -8.53 15.46
CA ILE A 113 -8.59 -9.64 16.02
C ILE A 113 -8.00 -9.97 17.39
#